data_AF-A0A950NRE2-F1
#
_entry.id   AF-A0A950NRE2-F1
#
_cell.length_a   1.000
_cell.length_b   1.000
_cell.length_c   1.000
_cell.angle_alpha   90.00
_cell.angle_beta   90.00
_cell.angle_gamma   90.00
#
_symmetry.space_group_name_H-M   'P 1'
#
loop_
_entity.id
_entity.type
_entity.pdbx_description
1 polymer ?
#
loop_
_entity_poly.entity_id
_entity_poly.type
_entity_poly.pdbx_seq_one_letter_code
_entity_poly.pdbx_strand_id
1 'polypeptide(L)'
;MFEVVEQWLGEAPEVRGVVPVMRDVPVIHGGRIIVVAVELWKASLVVRWAQSPPPRREAPNWSWDVTDDVGTEYRLHAGNSGGTDRFWQALSEFRPGPPPGARRLWLWSPVSHPAAAVDVDLPAG
;
A
#
# COMPACT_ATOMS: atom_id res chain seq x y z
N MET A 1 18.94 -10.26 -23.13
CA MET A 1 17.96 -10.37 -22.02
C MET A 1 17.37 -9.01 -21.66
N PHE A 2 18.15 -7.92 -21.65
CA PHE A 2 17.63 -6.55 -21.46
C PHE A 2 16.74 -6.03 -22.60
N GLU A 3 16.97 -6.44 -23.86
CA GLU A 3 16.20 -6.02 -25.05
C GLU A 3 14.69 -6.33 -24.99
N VAL A 4 14.28 -7.43 -24.34
CA VAL A 4 12.85 -7.81 -24.26
C VAL A 4 12.11 -7.00 -23.19
N VAL A 5 12.81 -6.56 -22.15
CA VAL A 5 12.22 -5.82 -21.02
C VAL A 5 11.80 -4.42 -21.46
N GLU A 6 12.66 -3.72 -22.18
CA GLU A 6 12.38 -2.36 -22.67
C GLU A 6 11.27 -2.34 -23.71
N GLN A 7 11.17 -3.36 -24.57
CA GLN A 7 10.18 -3.44 -25.64
C GLN A 7 8.73 -3.48 -25.14
N TRP A 8 8.47 -4.11 -24.00
CA TRP A 8 7.11 -4.31 -23.48
C TRP A 8 6.76 -3.47 -22.25
N LEU A 9 7.75 -3.09 -21.44
CA LEU A 9 7.52 -2.40 -20.17
C LEU A 9 7.90 -0.91 -20.21
N GLY A 10 8.61 -0.45 -21.24
CA GLY A 10 9.12 0.92 -21.36
C GLY A 10 10.29 1.23 -20.42
N GLU A 11 10.28 0.70 -19.19
CA GLU A 11 11.39 0.72 -18.23
C GLU A 11 11.45 -0.63 -17.48
N ALA A 12 12.66 -1.06 -17.11
CA ALA A 12 12.82 -2.27 -16.30
C ALA A 12 12.20 -2.09 -14.90
N PRO A 13 11.45 -3.08 -14.40
CA PRO A 13 10.90 -3.03 -13.06
C PRO A 13 12.05 -3.08 -12.04
N GLU A 14 12.16 -2.03 -11.23
CA GLU A 14 13.21 -1.88 -10.21
C GLU A 14 12.57 -1.82 -8.83
N VAL A 15 12.79 -2.87 -8.02
CA VAL A 15 12.40 -2.91 -6.62
C VAL A 15 13.53 -2.34 -5.76
N ARG A 16 13.20 -1.37 -4.90
CA ARG A 16 14.14 -0.74 -3.96
C ARG A 16 14.12 -1.42 -2.59
N GLY A 17 13.01 -2.08 -2.24
CA GLY A 17 12.92 -2.84 -1.00
C GLY A 17 11.49 -3.16 -0.59
N VAL A 18 11.37 -3.88 0.52
CA VAL A 18 10.08 -4.18 1.17
C VAL A 18 10.23 -3.86 2.65
N VAL A 19 9.34 -3.00 3.15
CA VAL A 19 9.23 -2.67 4.57
C VAL A 19 8.14 -3.53 5.19
N PRO A 20 8.46 -4.50 6.06
CA PRO A 20 7.45 -5.22 6.82
C PRO A 20 6.84 -4.27 7.86
N VAL A 21 5.51 -4.24 7.95
CA VAL A 21 4.79 -3.28 8.81
C VAL A 21 4.03 -3.99 9.93
N MET A 22 3.21 -4.99 9.58
CA MET A 22 2.39 -5.78 10.52
C MET A 22 1.65 -4.94 11.58
N ARG A 23 0.90 -3.93 11.12
CA ARG A 23 0.12 -3.04 12.00
C ARG A 23 -1.37 -3.29 11.89
N ASP A 24 -2.00 -3.56 13.03
CA ASP A 24 -3.44 -3.62 13.20
C ASP A 24 -4.05 -2.20 13.20
N VAL A 25 -5.06 -2.02 12.37
CA VAL A 25 -5.81 -0.79 12.16
C VAL A 25 -7.30 -1.10 12.43
N PRO A 26 -7.85 -0.61 13.55
CA PRO A 26 -9.27 -0.79 13.85
C PRO A 26 -10.16 -0.11 12.80
N VAL A 27 -11.22 -0.80 12.38
CA VAL A 27 -12.22 -0.30 11.43
C VAL A 27 -13.41 0.28 12.20
N ILE A 28 -13.95 1.41 11.75
CA ILE A 28 -15.02 2.17 12.43
C ILE A 28 -16.24 1.29 12.73
N HIS A 29 -16.64 0.43 11.78
CA HIS A 29 -17.82 -0.44 11.90
C HIS A 29 -17.50 -1.85 12.40
N GLY A 30 -16.34 -2.03 13.02
CA GLY A 30 -15.87 -3.32 13.54
C GLY A 30 -15.02 -4.11 12.54
N GLY A 31 -14.24 -5.04 13.10
CA GLY A 31 -13.17 -5.72 12.36
C GLY A 31 -11.83 -4.99 12.45
N ARG A 32 -10.87 -5.47 11.68
CA ARG A 32 -9.50 -4.94 11.62
C ARG A 32 -8.96 -5.03 10.21
N ILE A 33 -8.19 -4.03 9.84
CA ILE A 33 -7.26 -4.07 8.71
C ILE A 33 -5.87 -4.33 9.30
N ILE A 34 -5.06 -5.14 8.63
CA ILE A 34 -3.65 -5.34 8.97
C ILE A 34 -2.85 -4.80 7.79
N VAL A 35 -2.08 -3.73 7.99
CA VAL A 35 -1.05 -3.34 7.02
C VAL A 35 0.10 -4.31 7.17
N VAL A 36 0.29 -5.17 6.17
CA VAL A 36 1.25 -6.27 6.19
C VAL A 36 2.63 -5.76 5.84
N ALA A 37 2.75 -5.07 4.70
CA ALA A 37 4.02 -4.58 4.19
C ALA A 37 3.81 -3.42 3.22
N VAL A 38 4.88 -2.67 2.99
CA VAL A 38 4.99 -1.67 1.95
C VAL A 38 6.13 -2.07 1.01
N GLU A 39 5.85 -2.24 -0.28
CA GLU A 39 6.86 -2.47 -1.31
C GLU A 39 7.23 -1.15 -1.99
N LEU A 40 8.53 -0.91 -2.09
CA LEU A 40 9.11 0.30 -2.66
C LEU A 40 9.62 -0.04 -4.06
N TRP A 41 8.97 0.49 -5.08
CA TRP A 41 9.41 0.38 -6.45
C TRP A 41 9.90 1.74 -6.92
N LYS A 42 10.74 1.76 -7.96
CA LYS A 42 11.17 3.03 -8.56
C LYS A 42 10.01 3.86 -9.09
N ALA A 43 9.05 3.20 -9.75
CA ALA A 43 7.91 3.85 -10.40
C ALA A 43 6.64 3.89 -9.53
N SER A 44 6.58 3.10 -8.45
CA SER A 44 5.35 2.94 -7.66
C SER A 44 5.62 2.56 -6.19
N LEU A 45 4.57 2.62 -5.40
CA LEU A 45 4.51 2.19 -4.01
C LEU A 45 3.38 1.17 -3.87
N VAL A 46 3.61 0.04 -3.22
CA VAL A 46 2.54 -0.96 -3.02
C VAL A 46 2.28 -1.17 -1.54
N VAL A 47 1.05 -0.92 -1.09
CA VAL A 47 0.59 -1.26 0.26
C VAL A 47 -0.05 -2.64 0.20
N ARG A 48 0.53 -3.62 0.90
CA ARG A 48 -0.07 -4.93 1.13
C ARG A 48 -0.84 -4.91 2.44
N TRP A 49 -2.09 -5.35 2.40
CA TRP A 49 -2.94 -5.33 3.57
C TRP A 49 -3.91 -6.52 3.57
N ALA A 50 -4.41 -6.84 4.76
CA ALA A 50 -5.43 -7.86 4.97
C ALA A 50 -6.57 -7.28 5.82
N GLN A 51 -7.75 -7.90 5.78
CA GLN A 51 -8.90 -7.50 6.57
C GLN A 51 -9.62 -8.71 7.14
N SER A 52 -10.06 -8.60 8.40
CA SER A 52 -10.94 -9.57 9.05
C SER A 52 -12.01 -8.87 9.91
N PRO A 53 -13.30 -9.24 9.82
CA PRO A 53 -13.84 -10.21 8.87
C PRO A 53 -13.70 -9.70 7.42
N PRO A 54 -13.78 -10.58 6.40
CA PRO A 54 -13.80 -10.15 5.02
C PRO A 54 -14.89 -9.08 4.78
N PRO A 55 -14.63 -8.06 3.94
CA PRO A 55 -15.62 -7.04 3.65
C PRO A 55 -16.85 -7.67 2.98
N ARG A 56 -18.04 -7.15 3.27
CA ARG A 56 -19.25 -7.52 2.51
C ARG A 56 -19.09 -6.99 1.09
N ARG A 57 -19.52 -7.77 0.09
CA ARG A 57 -19.34 -7.52 -1.37
C ARG A 57 -19.72 -6.11 -1.86
N GLU A 58 -20.54 -5.37 -1.12
CA GLU A 58 -21.12 -4.08 -1.52
C GLU A 58 -20.33 -2.86 -1.05
N ALA A 59 -19.32 -2.99 -0.19
CA ALA A 59 -18.58 -1.83 0.33
C ALA A 59 -17.08 -2.01 0.23
N PRO A 60 -16.49 -1.61 -0.90
CA PRO A 60 -15.06 -1.59 -1.02
C PRO A 60 -14.53 -0.15 -1.02
N ASN A 61 -14.56 0.50 0.15
CA ASN A 61 -13.70 1.66 0.35
C ASN A 61 -12.26 1.12 0.59
N TRP A 62 -11.66 0.58 -0.48
CA TRP A 62 -10.30 0.01 -0.53
C TRP A 62 -9.20 1.07 -0.65
N SER A 63 -9.58 2.34 -0.48
CA SER A 63 -8.67 3.45 -0.65
C SER A 63 -7.80 3.60 0.60
N TRP A 64 -6.52 3.75 0.35
CA TRP A 64 -5.59 4.34 1.30
C TRP A 64 -5.27 5.73 0.81
N ASP A 65 -5.23 6.67 1.73
CA ASP A 65 -4.51 7.91 1.55
C ASP A 65 -3.08 7.68 2.03
N VAL A 66 -2.14 8.06 1.17
CA VAL A 66 -0.71 7.90 1.44
C VAL A 66 -0.05 9.25 1.32
N THR A 67 0.72 9.61 2.34
CA THR A 67 1.54 10.82 2.37
C THR A 67 2.93 10.49 2.87
N ASP A 68 3.91 11.32 2.53
CA ASP A 68 5.28 11.20 3.03
C ASP A 68 5.77 12.52 3.66
N ASP A 69 6.95 12.48 4.25
CA ASP A 69 7.59 13.60 4.93
C ASP A 69 8.17 14.66 3.99
N VAL A 70 8.05 14.49 2.68
CA VAL A 70 8.52 15.45 1.66
C VAL A 70 7.39 15.99 0.77
N GLY A 71 6.13 15.63 1.06
CA GLY A 71 4.94 16.17 0.40
C GLY A 71 4.61 15.53 -0.96
N THR A 72 5.01 14.28 -1.20
CA THR A 72 4.68 13.56 -2.43
C THR A 72 3.16 13.30 -2.51
N GLU A 73 2.58 13.64 -3.65
CA GLU A 73 1.19 13.30 -3.96
C GLU A 73 1.11 11.88 -4.55
N TYR A 74 0.70 10.91 -3.73
CA TYR A 74 0.48 9.54 -4.16
C TYR A 74 -0.96 9.36 -4.66
N ARG A 75 -1.12 8.82 -5.87
CA ARG A 75 -2.43 8.48 -6.44
C ARG A 75 -2.57 6.98 -6.61
N LEU A 76 -3.70 6.43 -6.17
CA LEU A 76 -4.05 5.04 -6.41
C LEU A 76 -4.09 4.79 -7.91
N HIS A 77 -3.29 3.81 -8.36
CA HIS A 77 -3.13 3.48 -9.76
C HIS A 77 -3.75 2.12 -10.10
N ALA A 78 -3.52 1.13 -9.23
CA ALA A 78 -4.01 -0.23 -9.41
C ALA A 78 -4.26 -0.90 -8.07
N GLY A 79 -4.97 -2.02 -8.09
CA GLY A 79 -5.19 -2.84 -6.92
C GLY A 79 -5.63 -4.23 -7.31
N ASN A 80 -5.35 -5.20 -6.45
CA ASN A 80 -5.87 -6.55 -6.58
C ASN A 80 -6.21 -7.09 -5.21
N SER A 81 -7.23 -7.95 -5.13
CA SER A 81 -7.61 -8.55 -3.87
C SER A 81 -8.33 -9.87 -4.04
N GLY A 82 -8.32 -10.66 -2.97
CA GLY A 82 -8.97 -11.95 -2.88
C GLY A 82 -8.89 -12.48 -1.46
N GLY A 83 -9.67 -13.51 -1.15
CA GLY A 83 -9.72 -14.01 0.22
C GLY A 83 -10.51 -15.29 0.35
N THR A 84 -10.64 -15.70 1.61
CA THR A 84 -11.49 -16.81 2.04
C THR A 84 -12.64 -16.26 2.90
N ASP A 85 -13.41 -17.16 3.49
CA ASP A 85 -14.42 -16.86 4.50
C ASP A 85 -13.83 -16.26 5.80
N ARG A 86 -12.52 -16.43 6.04
CA ARG A 86 -11.86 -15.97 7.29
C ARG A 86 -11.20 -14.61 7.19
N PHE A 87 -10.54 -14.35 6.06
CA PHE A 87 -9.82 -13.10 5.84
C PHE A 87 -9.76 -12.76 4.36
N TRP A 88 -9.66 -11.47 4.09
CA TRP A 88 -9.44 -10.88 2.79
C TRP A 88 -8.01 -10.33 2.73
N GLN A 89 -7.31 -10.50 1.61
CA GLN A 89 -5.99 -9.94 1.38
C GLN A 89 -5.98 -9.14 0.08
N ALA A 90 -5.22 -8.05 0.09
CA ALA A 90 -5.22 -7.09 -1.00
C ALA A 90 -3.86 -6.40 -1.15
N LEU A 91 -3.66 -5.83 -2.33
CA LEU A 91 -2.62 -4.88 -2.62
C LEU A 91 -3.24 -3.62 -3.24
N SER A 92 -2.69 -2.48 -2.89
CA SER A 92 -3.02 -1.17 -3.47
C SER A 92 -1.72 -0.55 -3.97
N GLU A 93 -1.63 -0.31 -5.28
CA GLU A 93 -0.48 0.32 -5.93
C GLU A 93 -0.73 1.81 -6.15
N PHE A 94 0.23 2.64 -5.76
CA PHE A 94 0.23 4.09 -5.89
C PHE A 94 1.37 4.56 -6.77
N ARG A 95 1.19 5.71 -7.42
CA ARG A 95 2.25 6.41 -8.17
C ARG A 95 2.37 7.87 -7.70
N PRO A 96 3.59 8.45 -7.72
CA PRO A 96 4.86 7.81 -8.07
C PRO A 96 5.37 6.86 -6.97
N GLY A 97 6.52 6.22 -7.18
CA GLY A 97 7.26 5.58 -6.09
C GLY A 97 7.87 6.63 -5.15
N PRO A 98 8.21 6.29 -3.89
CA PRO A 98 8.74 7.27 -2.96
C PRO A 98 10.04 7.91 -3.46
N PRO A 99 10.20 9.23 -3.35
CA PRO A 99 11.43 9.89 -3.74
C PRO A 99 12.58 9.47 -2.80
N PRO A 100 13.86 9.49 -3.25
CA PRO A 100 15.00 9.05 -2.43
C PRO A 100 15.18 9.78 -1.09
N GLY A 101 14.63 11.00 -1.01
CA GLY A 101 14.64 11.83 0.21
C GLY A 101 13.57 11.48 1.24
N ALA A 102 12.52 10.74 0.87
CA ALA A 102 11.47 10.36 1.80
C ALA A 102 12.02 9.38 2.85
N ARG A 103 11.67 9.62 4.12
CA ARG A 103 12.06 8.77 5.25
C ARG A 103 10.87 8.19 5.99
N ARG A 104 9.67 8.72 5.78
CA ARG A 104 8.45 8.25 6.44
C ARG A 104 7.25 8.25 5.52
N LEU A 105 6.37 7.28 5.71
CA LEU A 105 5.03 7.27 5.13
C LEU A 105 3.98 7.26 6.22
N TRP A 106 2.90 8.00 5.98
CA TRP A 106 1.66 7.87 6.74
C TRP A 106 0.57 7.31 5.84
N LEU A 107 0.03 6.16 6.26
CA LEU A 107 -1.06 5.48 5.59
C LEU A 107 -2.33 5.64 6.41
N TRP A 108 -3.40 6.09 5.77
CA TRP A 108 -4.70 6.20 6.39
C TRP A 108 -5.77 5.61 5.48
N SER A 109 -6.86 5.10 6.04
CA SER A 109 -7.99 4.62 5.25
C SER A 109 -9.28 5.27 5.77
N PRO A 110 -10.19 5.72 4.89
CA PRO A 110 -11.46 6.32 5.32
C PRO A 110 -12.35 5.41 6.18
N VAL A 111 -12.12 4.10 6.14
CA VAL A 111 -12.85 3.14 6.97
C VAL A 111 -12.16 2.84 8.29
N SER A 112 -10.91 3.29 8.48
CA SER A 112 -10.20 3.14 9.74
C SER A 112 -10.61 4.22 10.74
N HIS A 113 -10.39 3.93 12.02
CA HIS A 113 -10.55 4.94 13.06
C HIS A 113 -9.65 6.16 12.75
N PRO A 114 -10.11 7.42 12.92
CA PRO A 114 -9.32 8.61 12.54
C PRO A 114 -7.93 8.70 13.19
N ALA A 115 -7.78 8.11 14.38
CA ALA A 115 -6.52 8.04 15.10
C ALA A 115 -5.60 6.87 14.68
N ALA A 116 -6.00 6.05 13.70
CA ALA A 116 -5.32 4.80 13.33
C ALA A 116 -4.50 4.94 12.03
N ALA A 117 -3.85 6.09 11.83
CA ALA A 117 -2.85 6.21 10.78
C ALA A 117 -1.67 5.27 11.08
N VAL A 118 -1.14 4.64 10.04
CA VAL A 118 0.03 3.76 10.13
C VAL A 118 1.26 4.54 9.70
N ASP A 119 2.17 4.72 10.64
CA ASP A 119 3.51 5.27 10.39
C ASP A 119 4.44 4.15 9.94
N VAL A 120 5.18 4.39 8.85
CA VAL A 120 6.14 3.45 8.26
C VAL A 120 7.46 4.19 8.02
N ASP A 121 8.50 3.76 8.73
CA ASP A 121 9.86 4.22 8.45
C ASP A 121 10.37 3.61 7.15
N LEU A 122 10.87 4.45 6.25
CA LEU A 122 11.46 4.04 4.98
C LEU A 122 12.98 3.84 5.12
N PRO A 123 13.55 2.83 4.45
CA PRO A 123 15.00 2.71 4.33
C PRO A 123 15.57 3.92 3.60
N ALA A 124 16.85 4.20 3.84
CA ALA A 124 17.54 5.20 3.04
C ALA A 124 17.56 4.76 1.56
N GLY A 125 17.03 5.63 0.68
CA GLY A 125 17.07 5.46 -0.77
C GLY A 125 18.44 5.70 -1.38
#